data_AF-A0A2G6IMC1-F1
#
_entry.id   AF-A0A2G6IMC1-F1
#
_cell.length_a   1.000
_cell.length_b   1.000
_cell.length_c   1.000
_cell.angle_alpha   90.00
_cell.angle_beta   90.00
_cell.angle_gamma   90.00
#
_symmetry.space_group_name_H-M   'P 1'
#
loop_
_entity.id
_entity.type
_entity.pdbx_description
1 polymer ?
#
loop_
_entity_poly.entity_id
_entity_poly.type
_entity_poly.pdbx_seq_one_letter_code
_entity_poly.pdbx_strand_id
1 'polypeptide(L)'
;YGADKRAVANAMADNGAVLVLPGGADGDSPISDRALVGQPLYALEFPTEGSRAYIENDYSQRDAGFEEIFHMVHDYGIGTRYTEGALKATYQAEISAAMSHARRKNLWGRGDRGTQDWLVELEKEGSLEQEYIVSVLDSYFGYWGAWSEAPGGMWGIYAAKTRAEVKQMDPMGAALVPAFLSDTVTYMARIDPKFSGTFEMSFDPAQPYTHKSQYLVNARLLGDLPSGLSGNDFDNILLGNGADNTIDGKGGNDVVQFGFAFTEAKIARTVDGVSVSGPGNGTDQLQNIEILRFTDRDVLVSSL
;
A
#
# COMPACT_ATOMS: atom_id res chain seq x y z
N TYR A 1 -10.75 10.57 -12.11
CA TYR A 1 -10.67 9.20 -12.65
C TYR A 1 -10.98 8.10 -11.64
N GLY A 2 -10.77 8.33 -10.32
CA GLY A 2 -10.92 7.28 -9.30
C GLY A 2 -12.34 6.93 -8.81
N ALA A 3 -13.34 7.80 -9.03
CA ALA A 3 -14.69 7.62 -8.49
C ALA A 3 -15.49 6.48 -9.15
N ASP A 4 -15.23 6.19 -10.43
CA ASP A 4 -15.82 5.07 -11.15
C ASP A 4 -14.77 4.45 -12.09
N LYS A 5 -14.29 3.26 -11.72
CA LYS A 5 -13.25 2.52 -12.45
C LYS A 5 -13.81 1.44 -13.37
N ARG A 6 -15.13 1.39 -13.61
CA ARG A 6 -15.74 0.33 -14.45
C ARG A 6 -15.16 0.28 -15.85
N ALA A 7 -14.96 1.43 -16.50
CA ALA A 7 -14.38 1.47 -17.84
C ALA A 7 -12.94 0.92 -17.87
N VAL A 8 -12.14 1.24 -16.85
CA VAL A 8 -10.77 0.72 -16.70
C VAL A 8 -10.78 -0.79 -16.45
N ALA A 9 -11.63 -1.27 -15.54
CA ALA A 9 -11.76 -2.70 -15.26
C ALA A 9 -12.23 -3.51 -16.49
N ASN A 10 -13.18 -2.96 -17.26
CA ASN A 10 -13.62 -3.57 -18.52
C ASN A 10 -12.48 -3.60 -19.54
N ALA A 11 -11.73 -2.50 -19.70
CA ALA A 11 -10.56 -2.48 -20.57
C ALA A 11 -9.51 -3.51 -20.15
N MET A 12 -9.24 -3.68 -18.85
CA MET A 12 -8.34 -4.72 -18.35
C MET A 12 -8.82 -6.12 -18.76
N ALA A 13 -10.12 -6.40 -18.66
CA ALA A 13 -10.68 -7.68 -19.08
C ALA A 13 -10.58 -7.87 -20.60
N ASP A 14 -10.94 -6.86 -21.39
CA ASP A 14 -10.92 -6.90 -22.85
C ASP A 14 -9.50 -7.03 -23.41
N ASN A 15 -8.53 -6.42 -22.74
CA ASN A 15 -7.10 -6.48 -23.10
C ASN A 15 -6.39 -7.71 -22.52
N GLY A 16 -7.08 -8.57 -21.78
CA GLY A 16 -6.53 -9.81 -21.24
C GLY A 16 -5.46 -9.59 -20.16
N ALA A 17 -5.73 -8.69 -19.20
CA ALA A 17 -4.84 -8.45 -18.07
C ALA A 17 -4.54 -9.75 -17.30
N VAL A 18 -3.26 -10.04 -17.11
CA VAL A 18 -2.78 -11.19 -16.36
C VAL A 18 -1.67 -10.71 -15.41
N LEU A 19 -1.81 -11.04 -14.13
CA LEU A 19 -0.73 -10.95 -13.14
C LEU A 19 -0.14 -12.35 -12.96
N VAL A 20 1.16 -12.49 -13.17
CA VAL A 20 1.91 -13.73 -12.99
C VAL A 20 2.69 -13.63 -11.69
N LEU A 21 2.65 -14.67 -10.86
CA LEU A 21 3.34 -14.73 -9.56
C LEU A 21 4.50 -15.72 -9.59
N PRO A 22 5.64 -15.38 -10.23
CA PRO A 22 6.83 -16.22 -10.21
C PRO A 22 7.44 -16.30 -8.79
N GLY A 23 8.10 -17.41 -8.50
CA GLY A 23 8.92 -17.53 -7.29
C GLY A 23 10.22 -16.72 -7.40
N GLY A 24 10.83 -16.41 -6.25
CA GLY A 24 12.12 -15.72 -6.18
C GLY A 24 12.01 -14.19 -6.38
N ALA A 25 13.09 -13.57 -6.88
CA ALA A 25 13.22 -12.15 -7.17
C ALA A 25 13.46 -11.92 -8.66
N ASP A 26 13.19 -10.71 -9.17
CA ASP A 26 13.48 -10.36 -10.54
C ASP A 26 14.98 -10.46 -10.84
N GLY A 27 15.33 -10.87 -12.07
CA GLY A 27 16.69 -11.16 -12.50
C GLY A 27 17.28 -12.49 -11.99
N ASP A 28 16.86 -12.95 -10.80
CA ASP A 28 17.34 -14.20 -10.18
C ASP A 28 16.51 -15.43 -10.55
N SER A 29 15.25 -15.23 -10.95
CA SER A 29 14.29 -16.31 -11.21
C SER A 29 13.71 -16.23 -12.62
N PRO A 30 14.25 -17.01 -13.59
CA PRO A 30 13.77 -16.93 -14.97
C PRO A 30 12.33 -17.40 -15.08
N ILE A 31 11.49 -16.58 -15.70
CA ILE A 31 10.13 -16.97 -16.09
C ILE A 31 10.24 -17.88 -17.32
N SER A 32 9.59 -19.05 -17.26
CA SER A 32 9.62 -19.99 -18.39
C SER A 32 8.94 -19.38 -19.62
N ASP A 33 9.50 -19.59 -20.82
CA ASP A 33 8.85 -19.26 -22.10
C ASP A 33 7.49 -19.93 -22.32
N ARG A 34 7.15 -20.95 -21.51
CA ARG A 34 5.85 -21.64 -21.51
C ARG A 34 4.88 -21.07 -20.48
N ALA A 35 5.30 -20.13 -19.64
CA ALA A 35 4.45 -19.49 -18.66
C ALA A 35 3.37 -18.64 -19.35
N LEU A 36 2.31 -18.33 -18.61
CA LEU A 36 1.37 -17.30 -19.03
C LEU A 36 2.14 -15.98 -19.17
N VAL A 37 1.88 -15.26 -20.26
CA VAL A 37 2.41 -13.91 -20.46
C VAL A 37 1.54 -12.94 -19.69
N GLY A 38 2.16 -12.06 -18.90
CA GLY A 38 1.48 -11.05 -18.10
C GLY A 38 2.49 -10.25 -17.27
N GLN A 39 1.97 -9.34 -16.44
CA GLN A 39 2.80 -8.56 -15.51
C GLN A 39 3.38 -9.49 -14.44
N PRO A 40 4.71 -9.59 -14.30
CA PRO A 40 5.30 -10.37 -13.23
C PRO A 40 5.23 -9.61 -11.90
N LEU A 41 4.92 -10.34 -10.82
CA LEU A 41 5.11 -9.88 -9.45
C LEU A 41 5.80 -10.99 -8.66
N TYR A 42 7.10 -10.83 -8.45
CA TYR A 42 7.98 -11.84 -7.88
C TYR A 42 7.79 -12.02 -6.38
N ALA A 43 7.77 -13.27 -5.91
CA ALA A 43 7.48 -13.62 -4.51
C ALA A 43 8.34 -12.91 -3.45
N LEU A 44 9.55 -12.46 -3.80
CA LEU A 44 10.46 -11.75 -2.91
C LEU A 44 10.38 -10.22 -3.04
N GLU A 45 9.40 -9.69 -3.78
CA GLU A 45 9.24 -8.26 -4.06
C GLU A 45 7.94 -7.67 -3.51
N PHE A 46 7.24 -8.38 -2.62
CA PHE A 46 6.06 -7.84 -1.94
C PHE A 46 6.01 -8.39 -0.51
N PRO A 47 6.86 -7.88 0.39
CA PRO A 47 6.92 -8.36 1.75
C PRO A 47 5.57 -8.17 2.45
N THR A 48 5.07 -9.24 3.09
CA THR A 48 3.83 -9.20 3.88
C THR A 48 3.96 -8.20 5.03
N GLU A 49 2.92 -7.42 5.31
CA GLU A 49 2.91 -6.52 6.47
C GLU A 49 3.19 -7.30 7.75
N GLY A 50 4.05 -6.78 8.64
CA GLY A 50 4.45 -7.48 9.86
C GLY A 50 5.52 -8.56 9.68
N SER A 51 5.88 -8.91 8.43
CA SER A 51 7.07 -9.74 8.20
C SER A 51 8.35 -8.96 8.52
N ARG A 52 9.46 -9.68 8.72
CA ARG A 52 10.77 -9.06 9.01
C ARG A 52 11.19 -8.05 7.94
N ALA A 53 11.08 -8.43 6.66
CA ALA A 53 11.45 -7.55 5.55
C ALA A 53 10.60 -6.28 5.50
N TYR A 54 9.31 -6.37 5.84
CA TYR A 54 8.43 -5.21 5.92
C TYR A 54 8.79 -4.30 7.11
N ILE A 55 8.98 -4.87 8.30
CA ILE A 55 9.25 -4.12 9.54
C ILE A 55 10.63 -3.47 9.54
N GLU A 56 11.67 -4.23 9.17
CA GLU A 56 13.04 -3.72 9.09
C GLU A 56 13.18 -2.69 7.94
N ASN A 57 12.46 -2.91 6.83
CA ASN A 57 12.47 -2.08 5.62
C ASN A 57 13.90 -1.61 5.26
N ASP A 58 14.84 -2.54 5.29
CA ASP A 58 16.27 -2.32 5.05
C ASP A 58 16.64 -2.31 3.56
N TYR A 59 15.63 -2.40 2.68
CA TYR A 59 15.75 -2.45 1.22
C TYR A 59 16.58 -3.63 0.69
N SER A 60 16.86 -4.65 1.52
CA SER A 60 17.44 -5.92 1.06
C SER A 60 16.46 -6.75 0.22
N GLN A 61 15.17 -6.50 0.40
CA GLN A 61 14.08 -6.96 -0.46
C GLN A 61 13.34 -5.74 -0.99
N ARG A 62 13.02 -5.76 -2.29
CA ARG A 62 12.17 -4.73 -2.92
C ARG A 62 10.74 -4.89 -2.40
N ASP A 63 10.00 -3.79 -2.38
CA ASP A 63 8.58 -3.77 -2.08
C ASP A 63 7.85 -3.12 -3.26
N ALA A 64 7.69 -3.92 -4.31
CA ALA A 64 7.15 -3.59 -5.63
C ALA A 64 5.67 -3.97 -5.78
N GLY A 65 5.04 -4.59 -4.78
CA GLY A 65 3.70 -5.13 -4.91
C GLY A 65 2.68 -4.10 -5.43
N PHE A 66 2.75 -2.86 -4.94
CA PHE A 66 1.88 -1.79 -5.41
C PHE A 66 2.25 -1.35 -6.84
N GLU A 67 3.53 -1.17 -7.11
CA GLU A 67 4.10 -0.77 -8.40
C GLU A 67 3.72 -1.75 -9.51
N GLU A 68 3.99 -3.06 -9.35
CA GLU A 68 3.69 -4.08 -10.37
C GLU A 68 2.18 -4.22 -10.60
N ILE A 69 1.36 -4.17 -9.55
CA ILE A 69 -0.10 -4.17 -9.70
C ILE A 69 -0.56 -2.91 -10.46
N PHE A 70 0.06 -1.76 -10.20
CA PHE A 70 -0.26 -0.54 -10.91
C PHE A 70 0.18 -0.61 -12.38
N HIS A 71 1.36 -1.13 -12.70
CA HIS A 71 1.81 -1.38 -14.07
C HIS A 71 0.78 -2.21 -14.85
N MET A 72 0.27 -3.29 -14.26
CA MET A 72 -0.80 -4.08 -14.89
C MET A 72 -2.08 -3.24 -15.14
N VAL A 73 -2.51 -2.44 -14.17
CA VAL A 73 -3.70 -1.56 -14.34
C VAL A 73 -3.42 -0.49 -15.40
N HIS A 74 -2.19 0.00 -15.48
CA HIS A 74 -1.76 1.00 -16.44
C HIS A 74 -1.79 0.45 -17.86
N ASP A 75 -1.15 -0.70 -18.07
CA ASP A 75 -0.95 -1.31 -19.38
C ASP A 75 -2.23 -1.82 -20.00
N TYR A 76 -3.07 -2.46 -19.18
CA TYR A 76 -4.25 -3.15 -19.67
C TYR A 76 -5.53 -2.34 -19.45
N GLY A 77 -5.56 -1.37 -18.54
CA GLY A 77 -6.78 -0.64 -18.17
C GLY A 77 -6.77 0.83 -18.57
N ILE A 78 -5.80 1.58 -18.05
CA ILE A 78 -5.66 3.02 -18.30
C ILE A 78 -5.28 3.24 -19.77
N GLY A 79 -4.35 2.43 -20.29
CA GLY A 79 -3.77 2.57 -21.62
C GLY A 79 -2.53 3.46 -21.58
N THR A 80 -1.50 3.02 -22.30
CA THR A 80 -0.20 3.68 -22.35
C THR A 80 -0.04 4.39 -23.70
N ARG A 81 1.18 4.84 -24.01
CA ARG A 81 1.49 5.31 -25.36
C ARG A 81 1.25 4.23 -26.42
N TYR A 82 1.57 2.97 -26.11
CA TYR A 82 1.55 1.86 -27.07
C TYR A 82 0.42 0.85 -26.85
N THR A 83 -0.21 0.84 -25.68
CA THR A 83 -1.42 0.02 -25.44
C THR A 83 -2.68 0.88 -25.56
N GLU A 84 -3.80 0.26 -25.92
CA GLU A 84 -5.11 0.91 -25.83
C GLU A 84 -5.65 0.82 -24.40
N GLY A 85 -6.48 1.77 -24.00
CA GLY A 85 -7.11 1.74 -22.69
C GLY A 85 -8.10 2.87 -22.48
N ALA A 86 -8.93 2.72 -21.45
CA ALA A 86 -10.09 3.56 -21.22
C ALA A 86 -9.75 5.03 -20.94
N LEU A 87 -8.53 5.30 -20.47
CA LEU A 87 -8.09 6.63 -20.03
C LEU A 87 -6.86 7.16 -20.80
N LYS A 88 -6.49 6.50 -21.91
CA LYS A 88 -5.33 6.85 -22.75
C LYS A 88 -5.33 8.32 -23.20
N ALA A 89 -6.50 8.82 -23.59
CA ALA A 89 -6.65 10.20 -24.07
C ALA A 89 -6.81 11.25 -22.96
N THR A 90 -6.87 10.82 -21.69
CA THR A 90 -7.10 11.71 -20.54
C THR A 90 -6.02 11.53 -19.48
N TYR A 91 -6.22 10.64 -18.50
CA TYR A 91 -5.29 10.44 -17.39
C TYR A 91 -3.86 10.14 -17.86
N GLN A 92 -3.69 9.30 -18.89
CA GLN A 92 -2.37 9.02 -19.45
C GLN A 92 -1.72 10.27 -20.09
N ALA A 93 -2.50 11.14 -20.75
CA ALA A 93 -1.97 12.38 -21.30
C ALA A 93 -1.51 13.34 -20.19
N GLU A 94 -2.19 13.35 -19.04
CA GLU A 94 -1.78 14.09 -17.86
C GLU A 94 -0.48 13.52 -17.25
N ILE A 95 -0.35 12.18 -17.19
CA ILE A 95 0.90 11.50 -16.79
C ILE A 95 2.05 11.92 -17.73
N SER A 96 1.86 11.85 -19.06
CA SER A 96 2.90 12.26 -20.03
C SER A 96 3.31 13.73 -19.85
N ALA A 97 2.36 14.63 -19.56
CA ALA A 97 2.64 16.04 -19.32
C ALA A 97 3.43 16.26 -18.02
N ALA A 98 3.07 15.57 -16.94
CA ALA A 98 3.76 15.60 -15.66
C ALA A 98 5.18 15.03 -15.75
N MET A 99 5.34 13.86 -16.39
CA MET A 99 6.65 13.24 -16.65
C MET A 99 7.56 14.19 -17.44
N SER A 100 7.04 14.79 -18.51
CA SER A 100 7.79 15.75 -19.33
C SER A 100 8.23 16.97 -18.52
N HIS A 101 7.37 17.47 -17.62
CA HIS A 101 7.72 18.55 -16.69
C HIS A 101 8.81 18.11 -15.70
N ALA A 102 8.64 16.94 -15.08
CA ALA A 102 9.57 16.38 -14.12
C ALA A 102 10.97 16.19 -14.72
N ARG A 103 11.09 15.63 -15.93
CA ARG A 103 12.37 15.50 -16.64
C ARG A 103 13.01 16.86 -16.93
N ARG A 104 12.26 17.84 -17.45
CA ARG A 104 12.78 19.20 -17.71
C ARG A 104 13.27 19.91 -16.45
N LYS A 105 12.68 19.61 -15.30
CA LYS A 105 13.07 20.16 -14.00
C LYS A 105 14.11 19.31 -13.27
N ASN A 106 14.58 18.23 -13.88
CA ASN A 106 15.48 17.26 -13.26
C ASN A 106 14.91 16.71 -11.92
N LEU A 107 13.59 16.51 -11.87
CA LEU A 107 12.88 15.89 -10.75
C LEU A 107 12.80 14.37 -10.90
N TRP A 108 12.74 13.87 -12.13
CA TRP A 108 12.70 12.44 -12.44
C TRP A 108 13.62 12.12 -13.61
N GLY A 109 14.15 10.89 -13.65
CA GLY A 109 15.17 10.47 -14.61
C GLY A 109 16.57 11.00 -14.27
N ARG A 110 16.81 11.27 -12.98
CA ARG A 110 18.13 11.68 -12.46
C ARG A 110 19.01 10.45 -12.33
N GLY A 111 20.33 10.60 -12.40
CA GLY A 111 21.24 9.50 -12.11
C GLY A 111 22.51 9.56 -12.92
N ASP A 112 23.28 8.48 -12.84
CA ASP A 112 24.53 8.34 -13.58
C ASP A 112 24.29 7.88 -15.02
N ARG A 113 25.36 7.51 -15.71
CA ARG A 113 25.27 7.00 -17.09
C ARG A 113 24.41 5.75 -17.20
N GLY A 114 24.45 4.84 -16.22
CA GLY A 114 23.64 3.63 -16.21
C GLY A 114 22.16 3.98 -16.18
N THR A 115 21.76 4.95 -15.35
CA THR A 115 20.37 5.45 -15.36
C THR A 115 20.01 6.08 -16.71
N GLN A 116 20.90 6.87 -17.31
CA GLN A 116 20.60 7.48 -18.61
C GLN A 116 20.45 6.43 -19.73
N ASP A 117 21.25 5.37 -19.71
CA ASP A 117 21.14 4.25 -20.65
C ASP A 117 19.81 3.50 -20.46
N TRP A 118 19.40 3.25 -19.22
CA TRP A 118 18.08 2.67 -18.90
C TRP A 118 16.92 3.55 -19.36
N LEU A 119 16.96 4.87 -19.15
CA LEU A 119 15.93 5.79 -19.66
C LEU A 119 15.79 5.74 -21.18
N VAL A 120 16.88 5.49 -21.91
CA VAL A 120 16.86 5.31 -23.37
C VAL A 120 16.19 3.99 -23.75
N GLU A 121 16.36 2.93 -22.96
CA GLU A 121 15.64 1.67 -23.14
C GLU A 121 14.14 1.87 -22.92
N LEU A 122 13.76 2.51 -21.80
CA LEU A 122 12.37 2.83 -21.51
C LEU A 122 11.73 3.70 -22.60
N GLU A 123 12.47 4.64 -23.19
CA GLU A 123 11.94 5.47 -24.27
C GLU A 123 11.61 4.64 -25.52
N LYS A 124 12.44 3.65 -25.83
CA LYS A 124 12.21 2.72 -26.96
C LYS A 124 11.03 1.80 -26.69
N GLU A 125 10.90 1.33 -25.46
CA GLU A 125 9.83 0.44 -25.01
C GLU A 125 8.51 1.19 -24.75
N GLY A 126 8.58 2.51 -24.59
CA GLY A 126 7.41 3.38 -24.33
C GLY A 126 6.96 3.36 -22.89
N SER A 127 7.89 3.08 -21.97
CA SER A 127 7.64 2.85 -20.56
C SER A 127 8.02 4.00 -19.64
N LEU A 128 8.55 5.10 -20.19
CA LEU A 128 8.91 6.28 -19.41
C LEU A 128 7.75 6.81 -18.54
N GLU A 129 6.54 6.88 -19.07
CA GLU A 129 5.39 7.34 -18.29
C GLU A 129 4.99 6.39 -17.16
N GLN A 130 5.14 5.08 -17.38
CA GLN A 130 4.84 4.06 -16.40
C GLN A 130 5.83 4.16 -15.23
N GLU A 131 7.13 4.18 -15.53
CA GLU A 131 8.19 4.32 -14.53
C GLU A 131 8.11 5.65 -13.78
N TYR A 132 7.75 6.74 -14.46
CA TYR A 132 7.53 8.03 -13.81
C TYR A 132 6.38 7.98 -12.80
N ILE A 133 5.20 7.48 -13.20
CA ILE A 133 4.04 7.51 -12.30
C ILE A 133 4.26 6.58 -11.10
N VAL A 134 4.90 5.43 -11.27
CA VAL A 134 5.21 4.55 -10.11
C VAL A 134 6.24 5.16 -9.18
N SER A 135 7.23 5.90 -9.69
CA SER A 135 8.16 6.69 -8.85
C SER A 135 7.43 7.69 -7.94
N VAL A 136 6.40 8.35 -8.50
CA VAL A 136 5.52 9.26 -7.76
C VAL A 136 4.73 8.48 -6.71
N LEU A 137 4.10 7.37 -7.09
CA LEU A 137 3.24 6.57 -6.23
C LEU A 137 3.99 5.96 -5.05
N ASP A 138 5.14 5.34 -5.28
CA ASP A 138 5.96 4.75 -4.24
C ASP A 138 6.37 5.79 -3.19
N SER A 139 6.81 6.96 -3.65
CA SER A 139 7.20 8.06 -2.75
C SER A 139 5.99 8.65 -2.03
N TYR A 140 4.83 8.73 -2.70
CA TYR A 140 3.58 9.23 -2.15
C TYR A 140 3.00 8.29 -1.08
N PHE A 141 3.14 6.98 -1.23
CA PHE A 141 2.74 5.97 -0.25
C PHE A 141 3.90 5.52 0.65
N GLY A 142 5.04 6.22 0.62
CA GLY A 142 6.10 6.12 1.60
C GLY A 142 7.01 4.91 1.47
N TYR A 143 6.97 4.17 0.36
CA TYR A 143 7.85 3.03 0.07
C TYR A 143 9.34 3.44 0.09
N TRP A 144 9.65 4.68 -0.27
CA TRP A 144 11.00 5.23 -0.23
C TRP A 144 11.33 6.02 1.03
N GLY A 145 10.37 6.28 1.93
CA GLY A 145 10.54 7.22 3.04
C GLY A 145 11.71 6.88 3.98
N ALA A 146 11.93 5.59 4.22
CA ALA A 146 13.00 5.09 5.08
C ALA A 146 14.37 4.97 4.40
N TRP A 147 14.45 5.11 3.06
CA TRP A 147 15.69 4.97 2.32
C TRP A 147 16.70 6.04 2.74
N SER A 148 17.91 5.60 3.11
CA SER A 148 18.94 6.48 3.66
C SER A 148 20.24 6.54 2.84
N GLU A 149 20.43 5.67 1.85
CA GLU A 149 21.70 5.62 1.13
C GLU A 149 21.88 6.77 0.12
N ALA A 150 20.77 7.33 -0.39
CA ALA A 150 20.79 8.45 -1.32
C ALA A 150 19.61 9.41 -1.09
N PRO A 151 19.73 10.70 -1.47
CA PRO A 151 18.59 11.62 -1.47
C PRO A 151 17.60 11.27 -2.58
N GLY A 152 16.30 11.41 -2.28
CA GLY A 152 15.22 11.11 -3.22
C GLY A 152 14.72 9.66 -3.14
N GLY A 153 13.63 9.38 -3.85
CA GLY A 153 13.06 8.04 -4.03
C GLY A 153 13.64 7.34 -5.26
N MET A 154 13.30 6.06 -5.42
CA MET A 154 13.76 5.21 -6.52
C MET A 154 15.28 5.25 -6.71
N TRP A 155 16.04 4.92 -5.66
CA TRP A 155 17.52 5.04 -5.63
C TRP A 155 18.08 6.42 -6.01
N GLY A 156 17.28 7.48 -5.88
CA GLY A 156 17.64 8.85 -6.25
C GLY A 156 17.31 9.24 -7.68
N ILE A 157 16.69 8.35 -8.46
CA ILE A 157 16.17 8.65 -9.82
C ILE A 157 15.05 9.68 -9.73
N TYR A 158 14.25 9.62 -8.67
CA TYR A 158 13.21 10.58 -8.37
C TYR A 158 13.61 11.49 -7.21
N ALA A 159 13.36 12.79 -7.35
CA ALA A 159 13.85 13.80 -6.41
C ALA A 159 13.13 13.80 -5.05
N ALA A 160 11.85 13.43 -5.04
CA ALA A 160 11.06 13.32 -3.82
C ALA A 160 11.14 11.90 -3.27
N LYS A 161 11.15 11.77 -1.94
CA LYS A 161 11.21 10.51 -1.21
C LYS A 161 9.98 10.28 -0.34
N THR A 162 9.37 11.36 0.15
CA THR A 162 8.18 11.34 1.00
C THR A 162 6.99 12.01 0.33
N ARG A 163 5.76 11.68 0.76
CA ARG A 163 4.52 12.34 0.30
C ARG A 163 4.59 13.87 0.37
N ALA A 164 5.18 14.41 1.44
CA ALA A 164 5.34 15.85 1.60
C ALA A 164 6.26 16.45 0.52
N GLU A 165 7.38 15.78 0.24
CA GLU A 165 8.30 16.18 -0.83
C GLU A 165 7.66 16.03 -2.21
N VAL A 166 6.86 14.97 -2.46
CA VAL A 166 6.12 14.81 -3.73
C VAL A 166 5.21 16.02 -3.95
N LYS A 167 4.40 16.38 -2.94
CA LYS A 167 3.51 17.56 -3.00
C LYS A 167 4.25 18.88 -3.20
N GLN A 168 5.43 19.02 -2.60
CA GLN A 168 6.21 20.25 -2.66
C GLN A 168 7.02 20.39 -3.96
N MET A 169 7.71 19.32 -4.38
CA MET A 169 8.70 19.34 -5.44
C MET A 169 8.08 19.01 -6.80
N ASP A 170 7.09 18.12 -6.85
CA ASP A 170 6.42 17.68 -8.06
C ASP A 170 4.88 17.75 -7.92
N PRO A 171 4.31 18.97 -7.81
CA PRO A 171 2.87 19.14 -7.64
C PRO A 171 2.04 18.61 -8.82
N MET A 172 2.62 18.46 -10.02
CA MET A 172 1.95 17.80 -11.14
C MET A 172 1.83 16.30 -10.88
N GLY A 173 2.92 15.62 -10.49
CA GLY A 173 2.89 14.22 -10.07
C GLY A 173 1.95 14.00 -8.89
N ALA A 174 2.05 14.84 -7.85
CA ALA A 174 1.21 14.77 -6.67
C ALA A 174 -0.30 14.83 -6.98
N ALA A 175 -0.71 15.61 -7.99
CA ALA A 175 -2.11 15.75 -8.38
C ALA A 175 -2.66 14.49 -9.09
N LEU A 176 -1.81 13.69 -9.72
CA LEU A 176 -2.22 12.46 -10.41
C LEU A 176 -2.70 11.39 -9.44
N VAL A 177 -2.10 11.32 -8.24
CA VAL A 177 -2.42 10.27 -7.25
C VAL A 177 -3.90 10.31 -6.84
N PRO A 178 -4.44 11.40 -6.23
CA PRO A 178 -5.85 11.45 -5.86
C PRO A 178 -6.79 11.54 -7.07
N ALA A 179 -6.27 11.84 -8.28
CA ALA A 179 -7.09 11.81 -9.48
C ALA A 179 -7.54 10.38 -9.84
N PHE A 180 -6.76 9.35 -9.51
CA PHE A 180 -7.06 7.94 -9.80
C PHE A 180 -7.14 7.02 -8.58
N LEU A 181 -6.36 7.26 -7.53
CA LEU A 181 -6.26 6.45 -6.33
C LEU A 181 -6.83 7.19 -5.11
N SER A 182 -7.04 6.46 -4.01
CA SER A 182 -7.34 7.07 -2.72
C SER A 182 -6.06 7.67 -2.11
N ASP A 183 -6.20 8.70 -1.26
CA ASP A 183 -5.08 9.23 -0.47
C ASP A 183 -4.60 8.25 0.61
N THR A 184 -5.40 7.23 0.90
CA THR A 184 -5.13 6.12 1.83
C THR A 184 -5.12 4.78 1.11
N VAL A 185 -4.53 3.78 1.73
CA VAL A 185 -4.43 2.40 1.26
C VAL A 185 -5.50 1.56 1.96
N THR A 186 -6.48 1.11 1.17
CA THR A 186 -7.78 0.63 1.70
C THR A 186 -7.94 -0.88 1.73
N TYR A 187 -6.96 -1.68 1.28
CA TYR A 187 -7.07 -3.13 1.45
C TYR A 187 -6.92 -3.50 2.93
N MET A 188 -7.44 -4.66 3.32
CA MET A 188 -7.21 -5.23 4.64
C MET A 188 -5.78 -5.76 4.71
N ALA A 189 -4.87 -5.00 5.35
CA ALA A 189 -3.52 -5.47 5.63
C ALA A 189 -3.58 -6.69 6.55
N ARG A 190 -2.97 -7.80 6.10
CA ARG A 190 -3.00 -9.07 6.82
C ARG A 190 -1.65 -9.28 7.46
N ILE A 191 -1.54 -8.86 8.72
CA ILE A 191 -0.28 -8.85 9.46
C ILE A 191 0.21 -10.30 9.61
N ASP A 192 1.49 -10.52 9.33
CA ASP A 192 2.15 -11.82 9.31
C ASP A 192 1.80 -12.64 10.57
N PRO A 193 1.40 -13.92 10.43
CA PRO A 193 0.97 -14.74 11.57
C PRO A 193 2.07 -14.98 12.62
N LYS A 194 3.33 -14.70 12.31
CA LYS A 194 4.47 -14.78 13.24
C LYS A 194 4.82 -13.42 13.84
N PHE A 195 4.14 -12.35 13.48
CA PHE A 195 4.35 -11.04 14.06
C PHE A 195 4.02 -11.06 15.56
N SER A 196 4.87 -10.40 16.34
CA SER A 196 4.70 -10.21 17.79
C SER A 196 5.09 -8.79 18.15
N GLY A 197 4.37 -8.18 19.08
CA GLY A 197 4.45 -6.75 19.39
C GLY A 197 3.24 -5.99 18.85
N THR A 198 3.35 -4.67 18.74
CA THR A 198 2.28 -3.81 18.20
C THR A 198 2.65 -3.35 16.80
N PHE A 199 1.78 -3.60 15.82
CA PHE A 199 1.94 -3.08 14.47
C PHE A 199 1.42 -1.64 14.43
N GLU A 200 2.31 -0.69 14.13
CA GLU A 200 2.01 0.74 14.14
C GLU A 200 1.54 1.20 12.75
N MET A 201 0.37 1.81 12.70
CA MET A 201 -0.17 2.52 11.54
C MET A 201 -0.04 4.03 11.71
N SER A 202 0.53 4.53 12.80
CA SER A 202 0.91 5.94 12.96
C SER A 202 2.38 6.13 12.57
N PHE A 203 2.72 7.30 12.02
CA PHE A 203 4.10 7.59 11.63
C PHE A 203 5.02 7.71 12.85
N ASP A 204 6.07 6.91 12.88
CA ASP A 204 7.17 6.98 13.84
C ASP A 204 8.51 6.89 13.09
N PRO A 205 9.31 7.97 13.02
CA PRO A 205 10.58 7.95 12.31
C PRO A 205 11.61 6.96 12.88
N ALA A 206 11.41 6.43 14.10
CA ALA A 206 12.23 5.37 14.66
C ALA A 206 11.89 3.97 14.09
N GLN A 207 10.75 3.84 13.41
CA GLN A 207 10.24 2.60 12.83
C GLN A 207 10.12 2.73 11.31
N PRO A 208 11.10 2.22 10.53
CA PRO A 208 11.18 2.40 9.07
C PRO A 208 9.88 2.08 8.30
N TYR A 209 9.18 1.02 8.68
CA TYR A 209 7.95 0.59 8.00
C TYR A 209 6.78 1.58 8.14
N THR A 210 6.81 2.45 9.16
CA THR A 210 5.74 3.43 9.39
C THR A 210 5.71 4.55 8.36
N HIS A 211 6.76 4.67 7.54
CA HIS A 211 6.68 5.49 6.33
C HIS A 211 5.57 5.01 5.39
N LYS A 212 5.30 3.70 5.33
CA LYS A 212 4.28 3.08 4.48
C LYS A 212 2.99 2.80 5.24
N SER A 213 3.09 2.17 6.41
CA SER A 213 1.90 1.75 7.18
C SER A 213 1.05 2.93 7.65
N GLN A 214 1.60 4.16 7.69
CA GLN A 214 0.84 5.37 8.00
C GLN A 214 -0.34 5.69 7.08
N TYR A 215 -0.38 5.05 5.92
CA TYR A 215 -1.44 5.25 4.95
C TYR A 215 -2.44 4.10 4.92
N LEU A 216 -2.20 3.01 5.66
CA LEU A 216 -3.16 1.94 5.83
C LEU A 216 -4.34 2.45 6.66
N VAL A 217 -5.55 1.99 6.33
CA VAL A 217 -6.75 2.24 7.15
C VAL A 217 -7.43 0.96 7.64
N ASN A 218 -6.95 -0.21 7.19
CA ASN A 218 -7.54 -1.49 7.59
C ASN A 218 -6.41 -2.48 7.91
N ALA A 219 -6.46 -3.09 9.09
CA ALA A 219 -5.46 -4.07 9.50
C ALA A 219 -6.09 -5.24 10.29
N ARG A 220 -5.54 -6.43 10.06
CA ARG A 220 -5.94 -7.66 10.77
C ARG A 220 -4.70 -8.42 11.22
N LEU A 221 -4.64 -8.73 12.51
CA LEU A 221 -3.70 -9.70 13.05
C LEU A 221 -4.07 -11.11 12.60
N LEU A 222 -3.08 -11.87 12.16
CA LEU A 222 -3.19 -13.30 11.91
C LEU A 222 -2.44 -14.09 13.00
N GLY A 223 -2.46 -15.41 12.88
CA GLY A 223 -1.77 -16.30 13.82
C GLY A 223 -2.48 -16.43 15.16
N ASP A 224 -1.73 -16.88 16.15
CA ASP A 224 -2.17 -17.22 17.51
C ASP A 224 -1.27 -16.60 18.60
N LEU A 225 -0.38 -15.69 18.22
CA LEU A 225 0.48 -14.94 19.14
C LEU A 225 -0.27 -13.72 19.70
N PRO A 226 -0.15 -13.43 21.01
CA PRO A 226 -0.58 -12.14 21.56
C PRO A 226 0.18 -11.00 20.88
N SER A 227 -0.58 -10.12 20.21
CA SER A 227 -0.05 -9.01 19.41
C SER A 227 -0.96 -7.79 19.51
N GLY A 228 -0.51 -6.66 18.98
CA GLY A 228 -1.27 -5.42 19.00
C GLY A 228 -1.40 -4.74 17.65
N LEU A 229 -2.43 -3.91 17.53
CA LEU A 229 -2.61 -2.95 16.44
C LEU A 229 -2.70 -1.56 17.05
N SER A 230 -1.99 -0.61 16.45
CA SER A 230 -2.08 0.80 16.79
C SER A 230 -2.42 1.54 15.51
N GLY A 231 -3.61 2.15 15.48
CA GLY A 231 -4.19 2.84 14.34
C GLY A 231 -3.51 4.16 14.01
N ASN A 232 -4.26 5.06 13.39
CA ASN A 232 -3.80 6.40 13.01
C ASN A 232 -4.92 7.43 13.13
N ASP A 233 -4.77 8.60 12.50
CA ASP A 233 -5.75 9.67 12.58
C ASP A 233 -6.93 9.48 11.57
N PHE A 234 -6.98 8.36 10.85
CA PHE A 234 -8.06 8.03 9.92
C PHE A 234 -9.04 7.03 10.56
N ASP A 235 -10.27 6.98 10.05
CA ASP A 235 -11.23 5.93 10.42
C ASP A 235 -10.69 4.54 10.06
N ASN A 236 -10.36 3.72 11.06
CA ASN A 236 -9.78 2.40 10.85
C ASN A 236 -10.78 1.25 11.01
N ILE A 237 -10.56 0.15 10.26
CA ILE A 237 -11.16 -1.16 10.55
C ILE A 237 -10.06 -2.11 11.03
N LEU A 238 -10.12 -2.47 12.31
CA LEU A 238 -9.11 -3.25 13.00
C LEU A 238 -9.67 -4.61 13.44
N LEU A 239 -8.88 -5.68 13.27
CA LEU A 239 -9.26 -7.03 13.67
C LEU A 239 -8.11 -7.70 14.44
N GLY A 240 -8.41 -8.17 15.64
CA GLY A 240 -7.51 -9.04 16.41
C GLY A 240 -7.40 -10.45 15.81
N ASN A 241 -6.48 -11.24 16.36
CA ASN A 241 -6.39 -12.67 16.10
C ASN A 241 -7.04 -13.48 17.26
N GLY A 242 -6.83 -14.79 17.31
CA GLY A 242 -7.44 -15.64 18.34
C GLY A 242 -6.82 -15.54 19.74
N ALA A 243 -5.71 -14.80 19.90
CA ALA A 243 -5.04 -14.59 21.17
C ALA A 243 -5.56 -13.33 21.89
N ASP A 244 -4.93 -12.98 23.01
CA ASP A 244 -5.19 -11.71 23.71
C ASP A 244 -4.49 -10.57 22.95
N ASN A 245 -5.25 -9.62 22.42
CA ASN A 245 -4.69 -8.51 21.66
C ASN A 245 -4.78 -7.17 22.41
N THR A 246 -3.90 -6.22 22.06
CA THR A 246 -4.06 -4.81 22.45
C THR A 246 -4.29 -3.98 21.20
N ILE A 247 -5.45 -3.35 21.10
CA ILE A 247 -5.84 -2.57 19.92
C ILE A 247 -6.14 -1.13 20.35
N ASP A 248 -5.41 -0.18 19.78
CA ASP A 248 -5.60 1.25 19.98
C ASP A 248 -5.98 1.88 18.63
N GLY A 249 -7.18 2.47 18.52
CA GLY A 249 -7.63 3.12 17.29
C GLY A 249 -6.89 4.42 16.98
N LYS A 250 -6.34 5.09 18.00
CA LYS A 250 -5.82 6.46 17.97
C LYS A 250 -6.90 7.50 17.71
N GLY A 251 -7.01 8.01 16.48
CA GLY A 251 -7.89 9.11 16.13
C GLY A 251 -8.81 8.72 14.98
N GLY A 252 -9.86 9.52 14.75
CA GLY A 252 -10.89 9.14 13.77
C GLY A 252 -12.04 8.41 14.44
N ASN A 253 -12.79 7.65 13.65
CA ASN A 253 -13.94 6.86 14.11
C ASN A 253 -13.70 5.38 13.78
N ASP A 254 -13.16 4.67 14.75
CA ASP A 254 -12.58 3.34 14.59
C ASP A 254 -13.56 2.21 14.89
N VAL A 255 -13.42 1.15 14.10
CA VAL A 255 -14.21 -0.07 14.20
C VAL A 255 -13.30 -1.23 14.54
N VAL A 256 -13.58 -1.91 15.66
CA VAL A 256 -13.04 -3.25 15.90
C VAL A 256 -14.08 -4.29 15.50
N GLN A 257 -13.71 -5.17 14.58
CA GLN A 257 -14.61 -6.21 14.06
C GLN A 257 -14.32 -7.59 14.65
N PHE A 258 -15.38 -8.25 15.13
CA PHE A 258 -15.36 -9.58 15.72
C PHE A 258 -16.03 -10.63 14.85
N GLY A 259 -15.58 -11.88 14.97
CA GLY A 259 -16.12 -13.04 14.24
C GLY A 259 -17.33 -13.72 14.89
N PHE A 260 -17.90 -13.13 15.95
CA PHE A 260 -19.00 -13.70 16.74
C PHE A 260 -20.13 -12.68 16.96
N ALA A 261 -21.29 -13.14 17.41
CA ALA A 261 -22.45 -12.29 17.68
C ALA A 261 -22.33 -11.57 19.03
N PHE A 262 -22.97 -10.41 19.18
CA PHE A 262 -22.91 -9.63 20.43
C PHE A 262 -23.37 -10.42 21.65
N THR A 263 -24.35 -11.33 21.50
CA THR A 263 -24.84 -12.16 22.60
C THR A 263 -23.81 -13.15 23.15
N GLU A 264 -22.76 -13.42 22.37
CA GLU A 264 -21.65 -14.29 22.75
C GLU A 264 -20.48 -13.51 23.37
N ALA A 265 -20.53 -12.18 23.28
CA ALA A 265 -19.48 -11.29 23.77
C ALA A 265 -19.51 -11.16 25.29
N LYS A 266 -18.33 -11.14 25.90
CA LYS A 266 -18.13 -10.62 27.26
C LYS A 266 -17.41 -9.30 27.15
N ILE A 267 -18.07 -8.24 27.59
CA ILE A 267 -17.57 -6.86 27.49
C ILE A 267 -17.48 -6.29 28.90
N ALA A 268 -16.34 -5.68 29.23
CA ALA A 268 -16.16 -4.95 30.48
C ALA A 268 -15.45 -3.61 30.22
N ARG A 269 -15.82 -2.57 30.96
CA ARG A 269 -15.09 -1.30 30.96
C ARG A 269 -13.73 -1.49 31.64
N THR A 270 -12.70 -0.89 31.07
CA THR A 270 -11.34 -0.83 31.64
C THR A 270 -11.01 0.62 31.99
N VAL A 271 -9.81 0.87 32.52
CA VAL A 271 -9.36 2.24 32.81
C VAL A 271 -9.25 3.08 31.54
N ASP A 272 -8.79 2.46 30.44
CA ASP A 272 -8.41 3.15 29.20
C ASP A 272 -9.35 2.82 28.02
N GLY A 273 -10.43 2.08 28.25
CA GLY A 273 -11.39 1.70 27.21
C GLY A 273 -12.28 0.52 27.59
N VAL A 274 -12.26 -0.54 26.79
CA VAL A 274 -13.05 -1.76 27.02
C VAL A 274 -12.23 -3.02 26.78
N SER A 275 -12.56 -4.09 27.49
CA SER A 275 -12.09 -5.44 27.20
C SER A 275 -13.20 -6.24 26.54
N VAL A 276 -12.91 -6.96 25.46
CA VAL A 276 -13.88 -7.81 24.74
C VAL A 276 -13.32 -9.22 24.57
N SER A 277 -14.12 -10.24 24.87
CA SER A 277 -13.81 -11.64 24.56
C SER A 277 -15.02 -12.39 24.04
N GLY A 278 -14.81 -13.50 23.32
CA GLY A 278 -15.86 -14.31 22.72
C GLY A 278 -15.34 -15.60 22.08
N PRO A 279 -16.20 -16.38 21.40
CA PRO A 279 -15.79 -17.60 20.72
C PRO A 279 -14.66 -17.34 19.71
N GLY A 280 -13.55 -18.07 19.86
CA GLY A 280 -12.39 -17.97 18.96
C GLY A 280 -11.58 -16.67 19.09
N ASN A 281 -11.83 -15.88 20.14
CA ASN A 281 -11.13 -14.62 20.42
C ASN A 281 -10.61 -14.65 21.86
N GLY A 282 -9.38 -14.19 22.08
CA GLY A 282 -8.87 -13.96 23.43
C GLY A 282 -9.58 -12.79 24.10
N THR A 283 -8.99 -12.28 25.17
CA THR A 283 -9.42 -11.05 25.82
C THR A 283 -8.69 -9.87 25.19
N ASP A 284 -9.35 -9.19 24.27
CA ASP A 284 -8.79 -8.02 23.61
C ASP A 284 -8.98 -6.78 24.48
N GLN A 285 -7.91 -6.02 24.64
CA GLN A 285 -7.88 -4.72 25.31
C GLN A 285 -7.98 -3.63 24.24
N LEU A 286 -9.09 -2.89 24.24
CA LEU A 286 -9.39 -1.88 23.23
C LEU A 286 -9.31 -0.47 23.82
N GLN A 287 -8.63 0.43 23.12
CA GLN A 287 -8.46 1.84 23.46
C GLN A 287 -8.83 2.71 22.27
N ASN A 288 -9.43 3.87 22.51
CA ASN A 288 -9.83 4.82 21.46
C ASN A 288 -10.61 4.15 20.31
N ILE A 289 -11.61 3.34 20.66
CA ILE A 289 -12.49 2.68 19.70
C ILE A 289 -13.92 3.21 19.87
N GLU A 290 -14.54 3.63 18.77
CA GLU A 290 -15.89 4.15 18.77
C GLU A 290 -16.93 3.05 18.58
N ILE A 291 -16.63 2.04 17.77
CA ILE A 291 -17.58 1.02 17.32
C ILE A 291 -17.04 -0.39 17.51
N LEU A 292 -17.81 -1.24 18.18
CA LEU A 292 -17.62 -2.69 18.18
C LEU A 292 -18.58 -3.31 17.14
N ARG A 293 -18.02 -3.92 16.10
CA ARG A 293 -18.80 -4.60 15.04
C ARG A 293 -18.81 -6.10 15.29
N PHE A 294 -19.99 -6.62 15.60
CA PHE A 294 -20.27 -8.05 15.70
C PHE A 294 -20.92 -8.55 14.41
N THR A 295 -21.05 -9.87 14.27
CA THR A 295 -21.68 -10.46 13.07
C THR A 295 -23.17 -10.11 12.92
N ASP A 296 -23.83 -9.71 14.01
CA ASP A 296 -25.26 -9.41 14.09
C ASP A 296 -25.59 -7.92 14.26
N ARG A 297 -24.65 -7.08 14.72
CA ARG A 297 -24.86 -5.63 14.94
C ARG A 297 -23.57 -4.85 15.19
N ASP A 298 -23.67 -3.53 15.04
CA ASP A 298 -22.71 -2.56 15.56
C ASP A 298 -23.16 -2.04 16.94
N VAL A 299 -22.20 -1.82 17.84
CA VAL A 299 -22.42 -1.24 19.18
C VAL A 299 -21.47 -0.08 19.40
N LEU A 300 -22.02 1.08 19.76
CA LEU A 300 -21.22 2.25 20.13
C LEU A 300 -20.58 2.01 21.49
N VAL A 301 -19.26 2.15 21.59
CA VAL A 301 -18.53 1.98 22.85
C VAL A 301 -19.01 2.97 23.91
N SER A 302 -19.37 4.19 23.50
CA SER A 302 -19.93 5.23 24.37
C SER A 302 -21.28 4.85 25.01
N SER A 303 -21.97 3.82 24.50
CA SER A 303 -23.27 3.34 25.01
C SER A 303 -23.19 2.17 26.00
N LEU A 304 -22.00 1.60 26.22
CA LEU A 304 -21.76 0.41 27.06
C LEU A 304 -21.77 0.70 28.56
#